data_AF-A0AA87Q5D2-F1
#
_entry.id   AF-A0AA87Q5D2-F1
#
_cell.length_a   1.000
_cell.length_b   1.000
_cell.length_c   1.000
_cell.angle_alpha   90.00
_cell.angle_beta   90.00
_cell.angle_gamma   90.00
#
_symmetry.space_group_name_H-M   'P 1'
#
loop_
_entity.id
_entity.type
_entity.pdbx_description
1 polymer ?
#
loop_
_entity_poly.entity_id
_entity_poly.type
_entity_poly.pdbx_seq_one_letter_code
_entity_poly.pdbx_strand_id
1 'polypeptide(L)'
;MTNLPVGDITAAIEKLEWYALRWKVEVFHKVMKSGCGAEKARLETADRLAKFLALIAVVSWRIFFLTMSAREKPEAEPETILYPG
;
A
#
# COMPACT_ATOMS: atom_id res chain seq x y z
N MET A 1 -13.30 3.68 -17.44
CA MET A 1 -13.97 5.00 -17.51
C MET A 1 -13.28 5.92 -16.51
N THR A 2 -12.89 7.12 -16.93
CA THR A 2 -12.28 8.14 -16.06
C THR A 2 -13.08 9.45 -16.20
N ASN A 3 -13.14 10.24 -15.14
CA ASN A 3 -13.70 11.59 -15.16
C ASN A 3 -12.63 12.66 -15.45
N LEU A 4 -11.37 12.25 -15.64
CA LEU A 4 -10.28 13.14 -15.98
C LEU A 4 -10.26 13.44 -17.49
N PRO A 5 -9.93 14.69 -17.90
CA PRO A 5 -9.80 15.03 -19.31
C PRO A 5 -8.73 14.19 -20.03
N VAL A 6 -9.03 13.78 -21.26
CA VAL A 6 -8.11 13.06 -22.17
C VAL A 6 -8.21 13.72 -23.55
N GLY A 7 -7.31 14.67 -23.81
CA GLY A 7 -7.31 15.45 -25.06
C GLY A 7 -6.39 14.92 -26.15
N ASP A 8 -5.38 14.13 -25.77
CA ASP A 8 -4.40 13.54 -26.68
C ASP A 8 -3.92 12.15 -26.19
N ILE A 9 -3.07 11.52 -27.00
CA ILE A 9 -2.52 10.18 -26.69
C ILE A 9 -1.63 10.19 -25.45
N THR A 10 -0.87 11.27 -25.23
CA THR A 10 0.01 11.43 -24.07
C THR A 10 -0.81 11.43 -22.79
N ALA A 11 -1.91 12.19 -22.75
CA ALA A 11 -2.86 12.19 -21.66
C ALA A 11 -3.47 10.80 -21.47
N ALA A 12 -3.83 10.09 -22.53
CA ALA A 12 -4.38 8.74 -22.41
C ALA A 12 -3.38 7.76 -21.75
N ILE A 13 -2.11 7.80 -22.17
CA ILE A 13 -1.04 6.97 -21.62
C ILE A 13 -0.82 7.26 -20.14
N GLU A 14 -0.76 8.53 -19.74
CA GLU A 14 -0.59 8.90 -18.33
C GLU A 14 -1.69 8.29 -17.42
N LYS A 15 -2.95 8.31 -17.86
CA LYS A 15 -4.06 7.76 -17.06
C LYS A 15 -3.98 6.24 -16.99
N LEU A 16 -3.48 5.59 -18.05
CA LEU A 16 -3.19 4.15 -18.03
C LEU A 16 -2.05 3.85 -17.05
N GLU A 17 -0.97 4.63 -17.03
CA GLU A 17 0.13 4.47 -16.09
C GLU A 17 -0.34 4.64 -14.64
N TRP A 18 -1.17 5.63 -14.34
CA TRP A 18 -1.75 5.80 -13.01
C TRP A 18 -2.62 4.60 -12.61
N TYR A 19 -3.49 4.13 -13.51
CA TYR A 19 -4.34 2.97 -13.24
C TYR A 19 -3.54 1.67 -13.13
N ALA A 20 -2.43 1.55 -13.86
CA ALA A 20 -1.52 0.42 -13.77
C ALA A 20 -0.90 0.29 -12.37
N LEU A 21 -0.88 1.35 -11.55
CA LEU A 21 -0.43 1.27 -10.16
C LEU A 21 -1.49 0.72 -9.19
N ARG A 22 -2.73 0.46 -9.63
CA ARG A 22 -3.83 0.03 -8.77
C ARG A 22 -3.54 -1.25 -8.00
N TRP A 23 -2.77 -2.19 -8.56
CA TRP A 23 -2.41 -3.45 -7.91
C TRP A 23 -1.70 -3.25 -6.55
N LYS A 24 -1.08 -2.08 -6.32
CA LYS A 24 -0.44 -1.74 -5.05
C LYS A 24 -1.39 -1.90 -3.86
N VAL A 25 -2.69 -1.61 -4.03
CA VAL A 25 -3.70 -1.80 -2.96
C VAL A 25 -3.92 -3.28 -2.62
N GLU A 26 -3.82 -4.16 -3.61
CA GLU A 26 -3.96 -5.61 -3.41
C GLU A 26 -2.75 -6.15 -2.66
N VAL A 27 -1.56 -5.64 -2.95
CA VAL A 27 -0.34 -6.01 -2.23
C VAL A 27 -0.35 -5.48 -0.80
N PHE A 28 -0.86 -4.28 -0.55
CA PHE A 28 -1.13 -3.82 0.81
C PHE A 28 -2.08 -4.76 1.56
N HIS A 29 -3.19 -5.17 0.96
CA HIS A 29 -4.10 -6.15 1.58
C HIS A 29 -3.44 -7.52 1.79
N LYS A 30 -2.58 -7.97 0.88
CA LYS A 30 -1.81 -9.21 1.03
C LYS A 30 -0.84 -9.12 2.22
N VAL A 31 -0.14 -8.00 2.37
CA VAL A 31 0.72 -7.72 3.53
C VAL A 31 -0.12 -7.77 4.81
N MET A 32 -1.27 -7.08 4.84
CA MET A 32 -2.13 -7.04 6.02
C MET A 32 -2.70 -8.41 6.40
N LYS A 33 -3.32 -9.11 5.45
CA LYS A 33 -4.05 -10.35 5.70
C LYS A 33 -3.12 -11.54 5.86
N SER A 34 -2.25 -11.78 4.88
CA SER A 34 -1.38 -12.96 4.85
C SER A 34 -0.05 -12.71 5.54
N GLY A 35 0.57 -11.54 5.35
CA GLY A 35 1.86 -11.20 5.96
C GLY A 35 1.77 -10.97 7.46
N CYS A 36 0.87 -10.08 7.89
CA CYS A 36 0.64 -9.76 9.29
C CYS A 36 -0.44 -10.63 9.95
N GLY A 37 -1.07 -11.53 9.20
CA GLY A 37 -2.03 -12.49 9.73
C GLY A 37 -3.32 -11.87 10.27
N ALA A 38 -3.76 -10.72 9.76
CA ALA A 38 -4.89 -9.97 10.31
C ALA A 38 -6.18 -10.82 10.45
N GLU A 39 -6.43 -11.73 9.51
CA GLU A 39 -7.62 -12.61 9.51
C GLU A 39 -7.50 -13.79 10.48
N LYS A 40 -6.31 -14.05 11.04
CA LYS A 40 -6.08 -15.09 12.06
C LYS A 40 -6.41 -14.61 13.47
N ALA A 41 -6.64 -13.31 13.66
CA ALA A 41 -6.96 -12.75 14.96
C ALA A 41 -8.33 -13.27 15.43
N ARG A 42 -8.35 -13.96 16.57
CA ARG A 42 -9.57 -14.48 17.21
C ARG A 42 -10.01 -13.54 18.35
N LEU A 43 -10.33 -12.30 18.00
CA LEU A 43 -10.85 -11.34 18.97
C LEU A 43 -12.37 -11.51 19.10
N GLU A 44 -12.85 -11.65 20.33
CA GLU A 44 -14.21 -12.08 20.66
C GLU A 44 -15.29 -11.04 20.33
N THR A 45 -14.93 -9.76 20.16
CA THR A 45 -15.87 -8.68 19.86
C THR A 45 -15.45 -7.88 18.64
N ALA A 46 -16.44 -7.36 17.91
CA ALA A 46 -16.24 -6.52 16.74
C ALA A 46 -15.39 -5.27 17.05
N ASP A 47 -15.61 -4.64 18.21
CA ASP A 47 -14.84 -3.46 18.63
C ASP A 47 -13.36 -3.76 18.85
N ARG A 48 -13.04 -4.92 19.45
CA ARG A 48 -11.64 -5.34 19.65
C ARG A 48 -11.00 -5.65 18.30
N LEU A 49 -11.73 -6.32 17.41
CA LEU A 49 -11.28 -6.61 16.06
C LEU A 49 -11.00 -5.31 15.28
N ALA A 50 -11.89 -4.32 15.32
CA ALA A 50 -11.72 -3.04 14.65
C ALA A 50 -10.47 -2.28 15.14
N LYS A 51 -10.27 -2.22 16.46
CA LYS A 51 -9.06 -1.60 17.05
C LYS A 51 -7.78 -2.31 16.63
N PHE A 52 -7.78 -3.64 16.63
CA PHE A 52 -6.66 -4.43 16.15
C PHE A 52 -6.39 -4.21 14.66
N LEU A 53 -7.42 -4.22 13.82
CA LEU A 53 -7.29 -3.97 12.38
C LEU A 53 -6.76 -2.55 12.09
N ALA A 54 -7.15 -1.55 12.88
CA ALA A 54 -6.60 -0.19 12.75
C ALA A 54 -5.09 -0.18 13.01
N LEU A 55 -4.63 -0.84 14.08
CA LEU A 55 -3.20 -0.94 14.41
C LEU A 55 -2.43 -1.74 13.35
N ILE A 56 -2.97 -2.91 12.94
CA ILE A 56 -2.30 -3.77 11.97
C ILE A 56 -2.22 -3.10 10.59
N ALA A 57 -3.18 -2.24 10.24
CA ALA A 57 -3.12 -1.48 9.00
C ALA A 57 -1.94 -0.51 8.96
N VAL A 58 -1.64 0.18 10.07
CA VAL A 58 -0.48 1.09 10.17
C VAL A 58 0.84 0.33 10.02
N VAL A 59 0.97 -0.82 10.70
CA VAL A 59 2.17 -1.67 10.60
C VAL A 59 2.32 -2.23 9.18
N SER A 60 1.22 -2.73 8.61
CA SER A 60 1.19 -3.27 7.25
C SER A 60 1.57 -2.22 6.21
N TRP A 61 1.11 -0.99 6.40
CA TRP A 61 1.48 0.15 5.55
C TRP A 61 2.97 0.42 5.59
N ARG A 62 3.59 0.43 6.78
CA ARG A 62 5.04 0.63 6.91
C ARG A 62 5.84 -0.46 6.21
N ILE A 63 5.48 -1.73 6.37
CA ILE A 63 6.13 -2.85 5.68
C ILE A 63 5.97 -2.72 4.16
N PHE A 64 4.75 -2.43 3.70
CA PHE A 64 4.46 -2.20 2.29
C PHE A 64 5.31 -1.05 1.72
N PHE A 65 5.34 0.10 2.40
CA PHE A 65 6.09 1.28 1.99
C PHE A 65 7.59 1.00 1.89
N LEU A 66 8.18 0.36 2.90
CA LEU A 66 9.59 -0.02 2.90
C LEU A 66 9.92 -0.94 1.71
N THR A 67 9.09 -1.97 1.50
CA THR A 67 9.25 -2.93 0.41
C THR A 67 9.16 -2.26 -0.95
N MET A 68 8.18 -1.37 -1.16
CA MET A 68 8.04 -0.66 -2.43
C MET A 68 9.18 0.33 -2.66
N SER A 69 9.60 1.05 -1.62
CA SER A 69 10.69 2.03 -1.72
C SER A 69 12.02 1.35 -2.08
N ALA A 70 12.33 0.22 -1.45
CA ALA A 70 13.53 -0.56 -1.78
C ALA A 70 13.51 -1.14 -3.20
N ARG A 71 12.33 -1.43 -3.77
CA ARG A 71 12.19 -1.89 -5.15
C ARG A 71 12.33 -0.77 -6.16
N GLU A 72 11.80 0.41 -5.85
CA GLU A 72 11.87 1.59 -6.71
C GLU A 72 13.28 2.19 -6.73
N LYS A 73 13.95 2.20 -5.57
CA LYS A 73 15.27 2.80 -5.38
C LYS A 73 16.17 1.86 -4.57
N PRO A 74 16.69 0.78 -5.19
CA PRO A 74 17.50 -0.21 -4.50
C PRO A 74 18.82 0.35 -3.94
N GLU A 75 19.36 1.40 -4.57
CA GLU A 75 20.61 2.06 -4.17
C GLU A 75 20.39 3.24 -3.21
N ALA A 76 19.15 3.49 -2.75
CA ALA A 76 18.91 4.57 -1.80
C ALA A 76 19.43 4.21 -0.41
N GLU A 77 20.08 5.17 0.25
CA GLU A 77 20.55 5.01 1.62
C GLU A 77 19.37 4.70 2.57
N PRO A 78 19.47 3.68 3.44
CA PRO A 78 18.37 3.25 4.30
C PRO A 78 17.76 4.38 5.15
N GLU A 79 18.59 5.33 5.59
CA GLU A 79 18.16 6.47 6.40
C GLU A 79 17.13 7.35 5.69
N THR A 80 17.21 7.49 4.38
CA THR A 80 16.26 8.29 3.59
C THR A 80 14.82 7.77 3.63
N ILE A 81 14.64 6.48 3.96
CA ILE A 81 13.33 5.82 4.02
C ILE A 81 12.90 5.57 5.47
N LEU A 82 13.86 5.23 6.36
CA LEU A 82 13.59 4.89 7.76
C LEU A 82 13.38 6.12 8.64
N TYR A 83 14.12 7.20 8.37
CA TYR A 83 14.10 8.44 9.15
C TYR A 83 14.01 9.65 8.22
N PRO A 84 12.84 9.93 7.63
CA PRO A 84 12.63 11.18 6.92
C PRO A 84 12.60 12.30 7.97
N GLY A 85 13.78 12.88 8.24
CA GLY A 85 13.97 14.09 9.04
C GLY A 85 13.45 15.32 8.32
#